data_AF-A0A067BWY0-F1
#
_entry.id   AF-A0A067BWY0-F1
#
_cell.length_a   1.000
_cell.length_b   1.000
_cell.length_c   1.000
_cell.angle_alpha   90.00
_cell.angle_beta   90.00
_cell.angle_gamma   90.00
#
_symmetry.space_group_name_H-M   'P 1'
#
loop_
_entity.id
_entity.type
_entity.pdbx_description
1 polymer ?
#
loop_
_entity_poly.entity_id
_entity_poly.type
_entity_poly.pdbx_seq_one_letter_code
_entity_poly.pdbx_strand_id
1 'polypeptide(L)'
;MTPAVVKLEVLAAVDRRRSQREKFIEILASAYDLHATARLESVQFGFTDVIQKAIDLYNASLECAIHDFVETALDPAIYDFFAPHVSGLPWWRR
;
A
#
# COMPACT_ATOMS: atom_id res chain seq x y z
N MET A 1 -12.36 -2.62 38.45
CA MET A 1 -12.46 -2.76 36.98
C MET A 1 -12.05 -1.42 36.39
N THR A 2 -10.74 -1.24 36.14
CA THR A 2 -10.17 0.04 35.67
C THR A 2 -10.16 0.06 34.14
N PRO A 3 -10.91 0.97 33.47
CA PRO A 3 -11.00 1.02 32.01
C PRO A 3 -9.85 1.81 31.34
N ALA A 4 -8.77 2.14 32.05
CA ALA A 4 -7.84 3.19 31.64
C ALA A 4 -6.39 2.72 31.41
N VAL A 5 -6.20 1.50 30.92
CA VAL A 5 -4.93 1.09 30.32
C VAL A 5 -5.24 0.59 28.93
N VAL A 6 -5.59 1.51 28.02
CA VAL A 6 -5.22 1.27 26.62
C VAL A 6 -3.70 1.13 26.65
N LYS A 7 -3.23 -0.12 26.55
CA LYS A 7 -1.80 -0.43 26.64
C LYS A 7 -1.10 0.45 25.60
N LEU A 8 -0.12 1.25 26.04
CA LEU A 8 0.67 2.12 25.15
C LEU A 8 1.15 1.39 23.89
N GLU A 9 1.39 0.09 24.00
CA GLU A 9 1.73 -0.82 22.91
C GLU A 9 0.66 -0.89 21.80
N VAL A 10 -0.64 -0.87 22.17
CA VAL A 10 -1.76 -0.88 21.23
C VAL A 10 -1.84 0.44 20.47
N LEU A 11 -1.65 1.58 21.16
CA LEU A 11 -1.61 2.89 20.51
C LEU A 11 -0.42 3.00 19.56
N ALA A 12 0.76 2.57 20.01
CA ALA A 12 1.97 2.53 19.17
C ALA A 12 1.79 1.63 17.93
N ALA A 13 1.12 0.48 18.07
CA ALA A 13 0.81 -0.39 16.93
C ALA A 13 -0.18 0.26 15.96
N VAL A 14 -1.21 0.97 16.46
CA VAL A 14 -2.16 1.70 15.62
C VAL A 14 -1.46 2.82 14.85
N ASP A 15 -0.61 3.61 15.50
CA ASP A 15 0.14 4.69 14.84
C ASP A 15 1.11 4.13 13.80
N ARG A 16 1.78 3.01 14.09
CA ARG A 16 2.65 2.31 13.13
C ARG A 16 1.87 1.88 11.89
N ARG A 17 0.69 1.27 12.05
CA ARG A 17 -0.17 0.85 10.93
C ARG A 17 -0.65 2.04 10.11
N ARG A 18 -1.05 3.13 10.78
CA ARG A 18 -1.46 4.37 10.10
C ARG A 18 -0.31 4.92 9.25
N SER A 19 0.88 5.06 9.83
CA SER A 19 2.06 5.56 9.13
C SER A 19 2.47 4.66 7.96
N GLN A 20 2.42 3.33 8.13
CA GLN A 20 2.68 2.39 7.03
C GLN A 20 1.67 2.52 5.90
N ARG A 21 0.37 2.68 6.22
CA ARG A 21 -0.69 2.88 5.23
C ARG A 21 -0.53 4.21 4.49
N GLU A 22 -0.27 5.30 5.20
CA GLU A 22 -0.04 6.62 4.59
C GLU A 22 1.16 6.57 3.63
N LYS A 23 2.28 5.98 4.07
CA LYS A 23 3.46 5.79 3.22
C LYS A 23 3.17 4.95 1.98
N PHE A 24 2.36 3.88 2.12
CA PHE A 24 1.94 3.06 0.99
C PHE A 24 1.09 3.87 0.00
N ILE A 25 0.13 4.65 0.48
CA ILE A 25 -0.72 5.51 -0.36
C ILE A 25 0.13 6.52 -1.13
N GLU A 26 1.08 7.20 -0.47
CA GLU A 26 1.96 8.18 -1.12
C GLU A 26 2.80 7.55 -2.23
N ILE A 27 3.40 6.38 -1.98
CA ILE A 27 4.23 5.69 -2.97
C ILE A 27 3.37 5.17 -4.12
N LEU A 28 2.20 4.61 -3.82
CA LEU A 28 1.30 4.08 -4.85
C LEU A 28 0.72 5.19 -5.73
N ALA A 29 0.34 6.32 -5.13
CA ALA A 29 -0.10 7.50 -5.87
C ALA A 29 1.01 8.01 -6.79
N SER A 30 2.25 8.10 -6.29
CA SER A 30 3.40 8.49 -7.11
C SER A 30 3.66 7.50 -8.26
N ALA A 31 3.54 6.18 -8.02
CA ALA A 31 3.66 5.18 -9.08
C ALA A 31 2.56 5.34 -10.13
N TYR A 32 1.33 5.59 -9.70
CA TYR A 32 0.19 5.78 -10.59
C TYR A 32 0.33 7.05 -11.43
N ASP A 33 0.78 8.16 -10.84
CA ASP A 33 1.03 9.41 -11.56
C ASP A 33 2.13 9.24 -12.61
N LEU A 34 3.22 8.54 -12.26
CA LEU A 34 4.29 8.19 -13.20
C LEU A 34 3.78 7.31 -14.33
N HIS A 35 2.91 6.33 -14.04
CA HIS A 35 2.30 5.49 -15.07
C HIS A 35 1.37 6.29 -15.99
N ALA A 36 0.53 7.15 -15.43
CA ALA A 36 -0.41 7.98 -16.17
C ALA A 36 0.32 8.99 -17.09
N THR A 37 1.39 9.60 -16.60
CA THR A 37 2.25 10.53 -17.37
C THR A 37 3.13 9.81 -18.38
N ALA A 38 3.71 8.65 -18.04
CA ALA A 38 4.47 7.82 -18.99
C ALA A 38 3.62 7.37 -20.18
N ARG A 39 2.31 7.12 -19.97
CA ARG A 39 1.37 6.82 -21.05
C ARG A 39 1.19 7.99 -22.03
N LEU A 40 1.44 9.23 -21.58
CA LEU A 40 1.33 10.44 -22.38
C LEU A 40 2.66 10.82 -23.04
N GLU A 41 3.79 10.59 -22.37
CA GLU A 41 5.09 11.15 -22.77
C GLU A 41 6.18 10.12 -23.10
N SER A 42 5.89 8.80 -23.05
CA SER A 42 6.87 7.72 -23.31
C SER A 42 8.11 7.74 -22.40
N VAL A 43 8.04 8.39 -21.23
CA VAL A 43 9.12 8.46 -20.25
C VAL A 43 8.82 7.49 -19.11
N GLN A 44 9.48 6.33 -19.08
CA GLN A 44 9.30 5.30 -18.04
C GLN A 44 10.27 5.44 -16.85
N PHE A 45 11.01 6.55 -16.76
CA PHE A 45 12.05 6.71 -15.74
C PHE A 45 11.46 6.76 -14.32
N GLY A 46 11.96 5.90 -13.43
CA GLY A 46 11.60 5.88 -12.02
C GLY A 46 10.32 5.11 -11.67
N PHE A 47 9.48 4.74 -12.64
CA PHE A 47 8.26 3.97 -12.37
C PHE A 47 8.56 2.63 -11.67
N THR A 48 9.48 1.85 -12.23
CA THR A 48 9.84 0.52 -11.73
C THR A 48 10.33 0.56 -10.28
N ASP A 49 11.14 1.56 -9.92
CA ASP A 49 11.64 1.71 -8.55
C ASP A 49 10.54 2.09 -7.57
N VAL A 50 9.59 2.94 -7.99
CA VAL A 50 8.50 3.40 -7.12
C VAL A 50 7.45 2.29 -6.94
N ILE A 51 7.07 1.60 -8.01
CA ILE A 51 6.12 0.48 -7.90
C ILE A 51 6.71 -0.68 -7.09
N GLN A 52 8.01 -0.96 -7.21
CA GLN A 52 8.67 -1.98 -6.39
C GLN A 52 8.61 -1.64 -4.90
N LYS A 53 8.80 -0.37 -4.51
CA LYS A 53 8.65 0.06 -3.11
C LYS A 53 7.23 -0.14 -2.57
N ALA A 54 6.20 0.08 -3.40
CA ALA A 54 4.82 -0.20 -3.01
C ALA A 54 4.59 -1.69 -2.78
N ILE A 55 5.11 -2.54 -3.68
CA ILE A 55 5.06 -4.00 -3.56
C ILE A 55 5.80 -4.48 -2.30
N ASP A 56 6.97 -3.93 -2.00
CA ASP A 56 7.76 -4.30 -0.83
C ASP A 56 7.02 -3.94 0.48
N LEU A 57 6.38 -2.77 0.52
CA LEU A 57 5.53 -2.37 1.65
C LEU A 57 4.29 -3.26 1.79
N TYR A 58 3.66 -3.61 0.66
CA TYR A 58 2.54 -4.54 0.61
C TYR A 58 2.95 -5.94 1.11
N ASN A 59 4.15 -6.42 0.78
CA ASN A 59 4.67 -7.70 1.27
C ASN A 59 5.09 -7.66 2.75
N ALA A 60 5.68 -6.54 3.19
CA ALA A 60 6.20 -6.39 4.54
C ALA A 60 5.12 -6.05 5.59
N SER A 61 3.89 -5.75 5.18
CA SER A 61 2.80 -5.45 6.10
C SER A 61 2.35 -6.71 6.85
N LEU A 62 2.97 -6.94 8.00
CA LEU A 62 2.72 -8.08 8.90
C LEU A 62 1.33 -8.08 9.55
N GLU A 63 0.54 -7.02 9.44
CA GLU A 63 -0.68 -6.82 10.23
C GLU A 63 -1.95 -6.57 9.40
N CYS A 64 -2.03 -7.11 8.18
CA CYS A 64 -3.16 -7.00 7.24
C CYS A 64 -3.60 -5.58 6.84
N ALA A 65 -3.17 -4.51 7.53
CA ALA A 65 -3.71 -3.17 7.37
C ALA A 65 -3.57 -2.59 5.95
N ILE A 66 -2.52 -2.97 5.21
CA ILE A 66 -2.36 -2.58 3.81
C ILE A 66 -3.18 -3.50 2.89
N HIS A 67 -3.25 -4.80 3.19
CA HIS A 67 -4.07 -5.76 2.43
C HIS A 67 -5.55 -5.40 2.52
N ASP A 68 -6.06 -5.19 3.74
CA ASP A 68 -7.43 -4.75 4.01
C ASP A 68 -7.73 -3.43 3.30
N PHE A 69 -6.79 -2.48 3.33
CA PHE A 69 -6.95 -1.20 2.62
C PHE A 69 -7.06 -1.39 1.11
N VAL A 70 -6.19 -2.21 0.51
CA VAL A 70 -6.21 -2.52 -0.92
C VAL A 70 -7.53 -3.20 -1.32
N GLU A 71 -8.06 -4.08 -0.48
CA GLU A 71 -9.30 -4.81 -0.77
C GLU A 71 -10.58 -4.00 -0.54
N THR A 72 -10.58 -3.05 0.40
CA THR A 72 -11.82 -2.40 0.86
C THR A 72 -11.93 -0.91 0.55
N ALA A 73 -10.82 -0.21 0.41
CA ALA A 73 -10.79 1.25 0.40
C ALA A 73 -9.93 1.87 -0.72
N LEU A 74 -9.18 1.06 -1.46
CA LEU A 74 -8.44 1.53 -2.61
C LEU A 74 -9.39 1.86 -3.76
N ASP A 75 -9.14 2.98 -4.42
CA ASP A 75 -9.90 3.38 -5.60
C ASP A 75 -9.86 2.27 -6.68
N PRO A 76 -10.98 1.92 -7.33
CA PRO A 76 -11.02 0.83 -8.31
C PRO A 76 -10.02 0.99 -9.46
N ALA A 77 -9.78 2.20 -9.97
CA ALA A 77 -8.83 2.41 -11.06
C ALA A 77 -7.38 2.20 -10.60
N ILE A 78 -7.06 2.61 -9.38
CA ILE A 78 -5.74 2.38 -8.78
C ILE A 78 -5.58 0.90 -8.42
N TYR A 79 -6.64 0.23 -7.98
CA TYR A 79 -6.65 -1.22 -7.76
C TYR A 79 -6.35 -1.99 -9.03
N ASP A 80 -7.04 -1.68 -10.14
CA ASP A 80 -6.81 -2.35 -11.43
C ASP A 80 -5.39 -2.11 -11.97
N PHE A 81 -4.83 -0.93 -11.69
CA PHE A 81 -3.42 -0.65 -11.97
C PHE A 81 -2.47 -1.47 -11.09
N PHE A 82 -2.73 -1.59 -9.78
CA PHE A 82 -1.82 -2.20 -8.82
C PHE A 82 -1.91 -3.73 -8.81
N ALA A 83 -3.10 -4.30 -8.96
CA ALA A 83 -3.39 -5.72 -8.84
C ALA A 83 -2.49 -6.63 -9.69
N PRO A 84 -2.17 -6.33 -10.96
CA PRO A 84 -1.27 -7.16 -11.77
C PRO A 84 0.15 -7.28 -11.19
N HIS A 85 0.59 -6.31 -10.39
CA HIS A 85 1.93 -6.30 -9.78
C HIS A 85 2.02 -7.20 -8.54
N VAL A 86 0.88 -7.53 -7.94
CA VAL A 86 0.79 -8.33 -6.71
C VAL A 86 0.07 -9.66 -6.93
N SER A 87 -0.55 -9.86 -8.09
CA SER A 87 -1.30 -11.09 -8.40
C SER A 87 -0.46 -12.36 -8.53
N GLY A 88 0.85 -12.22 -8.69
CA GLY A 88 1.80 -13.34 -8.67
C GLY A 88 2.19 -13.82 -7.27
N LEU A 89 1.73 -13.13 -6.21
CA LEU A 89 2.09 -13.48 -4.84
C LEU A 89 1.26 -14.69 -4.35
N PRO A 90 1.87 -15.65 -3.63
CA PRO A 90 1.23 -16.91 -3.27
C PRO A 90 0.02 -16.78 -2.33
N TRP A 91 -0.20 -15.60 -1.75
CA TRP A 91 -1.27 -15.28 -0.81
C TRP A 91 -2.25 -14.24 -1.36
N TRP A 92 -2.10 -13.82 -2.62
CA TRP A 92 -3.05 -12.93 -3.27
C TRP A 92 -4.39 -13.65 -3.49
N ARG A 93 -5.49 -13.09 -2.94
CA ARG A 93 -6.87 -13.61 -3.03
C ARG A 93 -7.05 -15.07 -2.58
N ARG A 94 -6.45 -15.46 -1.46
CA ARG A 94 -6.76 -16.75 -0.82
C ARG A 94 -7.80 -16.61 0.27
#